data_AF-A0AAZ3QRF3-F1
#
_entry.id   AF-A0AAZ3QRF3-F1
#
_cell.length_a   1.000
_cell.length_b   1.000
_cell.length_c   1.000
_cell.angle_alpha   90.00
_cell.angle_beta   90.00
_cell.angle_gamma   90.00
#
_symmetry.space_group_name_H-M   'P 1'
#
loop_
_entity.id
_entity.type
_entity.pdbx_description
1 polymer ?
#
loop_
_entity_poly.entity_id
_entity_poly.type
_entity_poly.pdbx_seq_one_letter_code
_entity_poly.pdbx_strand_id
1 'polypeptide(L)'
;KVTLTTAQGWDRGGTGVGQGSNRGGTAEEKGRDRGGGCYRSLLLASFPPHLKLKVYLRVADQEKDPLFWNTWAQRTLKNALILQKLNQNTAKNLILFLGDGMGIPTVTAARILKGQLSRQSGEETQLEMDKFPFVALSKTYNTNAQVADSAGTATAYLCGVKANEGTVGVSAAAVRSQCNTTQGNEVTSILRWAKEAGKSVGIVTTTRVNHATPSAAYAHCVDRDWYSDGEMPAEAVQAGCKDIARQLFENIPNIDVIMGGGRKYMFPKNQSDVEYPGEKKHFGTRIDRRNLVEEWNNRMKNKNAYYVWNKKELLSLNPNSVDYLLGLFEPGDLPYDLERNNETDPSLTEMVEVAIKILKKNPSGFYLLVEGGRIDHGHHEGKAKQALHEAVEMDRAIGHAGLMTSIYDTMTVVTADHSHMFNFGGYTPRGNTIFGLAPMLSDVDQKPFTAILYGNGPGFKVVNGLRENVSTLDYEENNYKAQSAVPLSMETHGGEDVAVFAKGPMAHLLHGVHEQNYIPHVMAYAACIGQNRDHCMSSSGASSLSAALPSLTALLTLIRLFC
;
A
#
# COMPACT_ATOMS: atom_id res chain seq x y z
N LYS A 1 -16.83 -22.51 51.90
CA LYS A 1 -17.03 -22.26 53.34
C LYS A 1 -16.63 -20.80 53.61
N VAL A 2 -17.64 -19.96 53.89
CA VAL A 2 -17.66 -18.73 54.73
C VAL A 2 -16.52 -17.72 54.53
N THR A 3 -16.66 -16.59 53.82
CA THR A 3 -17.32 -15.28 54.15
C THR A 3 -16.71 -14.49 55.32
N LEU A 4 -16.70 -13.15 55.15
CA LEU A 4 -16.60 -12.04 56.14
C LEU A 4 -15.18 -11.44 56.32
N THR A 5 -14.82 -10.19 55.98
CA THR A 5 -15.35 -8.80 56.06
C THR A 5 -14.60 -7.94 57.10
N THR A 6 -14.02 -6.83 56.60
CA THR A 6 -14.05 -5.42 57.09
C THR A 6 -13.45 -4.95 58.43
N ALA A 7 -13.04 -3.66 58.36
CA ALA A 7 -13.00 -2.60 59.40
C ALA A 7 -11.69 -2.52 60.21
N GLN A 8 -10.88 -1.45 60.15
CA GLN A 8 -11.03 0.01 60.38
C GLN A 8 -10.37 0.43 61.71
N GLY A 9 -9.73 1.61 61.70
CA GLY A 9 -9.41 2.46 62.86
C GLY A 9 -7.92 2.57 63.18
N TRP A 10 -7.24 3.72 62.98
CA TRP A 10 -7.20 4.92 63.85
C TRP A 10 -6.69 4.58 65.26
N ASP A 11 -5.80 5.30 65.94
CA ASP A 11 -5.26 6.65 65.78
C ASP A 11 -4.05 6.82 66.74
N ARG A 12 -3.25 7.86 66.48
CA ARG A 12 -2.52 8.75 67.42
C ARG A 12 -1.57 8.26 68.52
N GLY A 13 -0.43 8.99 68.52
CA GLY A 13 0.14 9.67 69.70
C GLY A 13 1.30 8.91 70.33
N GLY A 14 2.49 9.47 70.57
CA GLY A 14 2.90 10.86 70.62
C GLY A 14 3.96 11.00 71.73
N THR A 15 5.02 11.75 71.42
CA THR A 15 5.83 12.60 72.32
C THR A 15 6.76 12.00 73.38
N GLY A 16 7.94 12.65 73.51
CA GLY A 16 8.73 12.77 74.75
C GLY A 16 10.15 12.21 74.64
N VAL A 17 11.16 12.93 74.12
CA VAL A 17 11.97 14.00 74.75
C VAL A 17 13.00 13.51 75.79
N GLY A 18 14.26 13.94 75.62
CA GLY A 18 15.29 14.05 76.68
C GLY A 18 16.65 13.50 76.24
N GLN A 19 17.56 14.32 75.66
CA GLN A 19 18.55 15.21 76.29
C GLN A 19 19.82 14.55 76.86
N GLY A 20 20.97 15.15 76.54
CA GLY A 20 22.29 15.01 77.22
C GLY A 20 23.37 14.36 76.34
N SER A 21 24.22 15.12 75.62
CA SER A 21 25.55 15.66 76.05
C SER A 21 26.50 14.56 76.57
N ASN A 22 27.79 14.44 76.23
CA ASN A 22 28.81 15.41 75.82
C ASN A 22 30.10 14.63 75.43
N ARG A 23 30.94 15.25 74.57
CA ARG A 23 32.42 15.14 74.45
C ARG A 23 33.13 13.81 74.05
N GLY A 24 33.85 13.88 72.91
CA GLY A 24 35.32 14.05 72.92
C GLY A 24 36.23 12.91 72.38
N GLY A 25 37.04 13.21 71.36
CA GLY A 25 38.37 12.64 71.03
C GLY A 25 38.41 11.35 70.18
N THR A 26 38.73 11.36 68.87
CA THR A 26 40.03 11.47 68.12
C THR A 26 40.84 10.16 67.93
N ALA A 27 41.18 9.90 66.65
CA ALA A 27 42.25 9.06 66.04
C ALA A 27 42.12 7.52 66.10
N GLU A 28 42.00 6.80 64.97
CA GLU A 28 43.08 6.23 64.09
C GLU A 28 44.12 5.41 64.90
N GLU A 29 44.48 4.15 64.63
CA GLU A 29 44.67 3.41 63.38
C GLU A 29 44.76 1.86 63.64
N LYS A 30 44.27 1.05 62.69
CA LYS A 30 44.62 -0.33 62.24
C LYS A 30 45.13 -1.45 63.20
N GLY A 31 44.48 -2.64 63.10
CA GLY A 31 45.09 -3.94 63.39
C GLY A 31 44.13 -5.16 63.50
N ARG A 32 44.03 -5.96 62.43
CA ARG A 32 43.26 -7.22 62.21
C ARG A 32 43.39 -8.31 63.31
N ASP A 33 42.28 -8.99 63.64
CA ASP A 33 42.12 -10.46 63.45
C ASP A 33 40.65 -10.97 63.59
N ARG A 34 40.31 -11.95 62.73
CA ARG A 34 39.28 -13.05 62.70
C ARG A 34 37.83 -12.96 63.27
N GLY A 35 36.91 -13.45 62.42
CA GLY A 35 35.57 -14.03 62.71
C GLY A 35 34.44 -13.32 61.93
N GLY A 36 33.54 -13.90 61.14
CA GLY A 36 33.15 -15.28 60.85
C GLY A 36 31.61 -15.36 60.76
N GLY A 37 31.05 -15.56 59.54
CA GLY A 37 29.66 -16.00 59.25
C GLY A 37 28.52 -14.97 59.45
N CYS A 38 27.38 -14.98 58.75
CA CYS A 38 26.74 -15.93 57.82
C CYS A 38 25.56 -15.17 57.12
N TYR A 39 25.53 -15.01 55.80
CA TYR A 39 24.71 -15.72 54.80
C TYR A 39 23.29 -16.18 55.19
N ARG A 40 22.28 -15.73 54.42
CA ARG A 40 21.10 -16.48 53.94
C ARG A 40 20.62 -15.83 52.63
N SER A 41 21.13 -16.26 51.47
CA SER A 41 20.48 -17.15 50.48
C SER A 41 18.95 -17.19 50.53
N LEU A 42 18.28 -16.59 49.55
CA LEU A 42 16.99 -17.05 49.04
C LEU A 42 17.23 -17.73 47.67
N LEU A 43 16.71 -18.94 47.56
CA LEU A 43 16.90 -19.86 46.44
C LEU A 43 16.39 -19.29 45.10
N LEU A 44 17.21 -19.46 44.07
CA LEU A 44 16.78 -19.56 42.68
C LEU A 44 15.87 -20.80 42.54
N ALA A 45 14.57 -20.59 42.50
CA ALA A 45 13.64 -21.60 42.01
C ALA A 45 13.69 -21.61 40.48
N SER A 46 14.19 -22.70 39.91
CA SER A 46 14.08 -23.02 38.50
C SER A 46 12.60 -23.14 38.12
N PHE A 47 12.08 -22.19 37.35
CA PHE A 47 10.77 -22.32 36.72
C PHE A 47 10.88 -23.20 35.46
N PRO A 48 9.90 -24.08 35.18
CA PRO A 48 9.89 -24.87 33.96
C PRO A 48 9.81 -23.96 32.71
N PRO A 49 10.34 -24.39 31.55
CA PRO A 49 10.49 -23.55 30.37
C PRO A 49 9.18 -23.40 29.59
N HIS A 50 8.04 -23.08 30.21
CA HIS A 50 6.79 -22.81 29.51
C HIS A 50 5.91 -21.79 30.24
N LEU A 51 6.39 -20.57 30.45
CA LEU A 51 5.52 -19.43 30.75
C LEU A 51 6.12 -18.16 30.13
N LYS A 52 5.83 -17.91 28.85
CA LYS A 52 5.97 -16.57 28.28
C LYS A 52 4.91 -15.70 28.95
N LEU A 53 5.31 -14.81 29.85
CA LEU A 53 4.44 -13.80 30.43
C LEU A 53 3.96 -12.86 29.30
N LYS A 54 2.77 -13.12 28.74
CA LYS A 54 2.13 -12.20 27.78
C LYS A 54 1.76 -10.92 28.54
N VAL A 55 2.60 -9.89 28.40
CA VAL A 55 2.28 -8.53 28.85
C VAL A 55 1.22 -8.00 27.90
N TYR A 56 -0.05 -8.12 28.28
CA TYR A 56 -1.10 -7.35 27.63
C TYR A 56 -0.82 -5.86 27.93
N LEU A 57 -0.55 -5.07 26.89
CA LEU A 57 -0.53 -3.62 27.01
C LEU A 57 -1.93 -3.20 27.49
N ARG A 58 -2.03 -2.81 28.76
CA ARG A 58 -3.31 -2.33 29.34
C ARG A 58 -3.78 -1.14 28.52
N VAL A 59 -5.09 -1.04 28.29
CA VAL A 59 -5.76 0.19 27.85
C VAL A 59 -5.12 1.35 28.61
N ALA A 60 -4.55 2.32 27.87
CA ALA A 60 -3.89 3.47 28.48
C ALA A 60 -4.86 4.07 29.50
N ASP A 61 -4.44 4.29 30.75
CA ASP A 61 -5.36 4.71 31.82
C ASP A 61 -6.13 6.00 31.47
N GLN A 62 -5.62 6.79 30.53
CA GLN A 62 -6.26 7.97 29.95
C GLN A 62 -7.54 7.64 29.15
N GLU A 63 -7.61 6.53 28.42
CA GLU A 63 -8.80 6.13 27.63
C GLU A 63 -10.00 5.75 28.52
N LYS A 64 -9.79 5.53 29.82
CA LYS A 64 -10.88 5.31 30.78
C LYS A 64 -11.61 6.61 31.15
N ASP A 65 -10.99 7.76 30.94
CA ASP A 65 -11.57 9.08 31.21
C ASP A 65 -12.37 9.54 29.98
N PRO A 66 -13.69 9.82 30.11
CA PRO A 66 -14.49 10.38 29.01
C PRO A 66 -13.92 11.67 28.42
N LEU A 67 -13.16 12.46 29.20
CA LEU A 67 -12.53 13.68 28.71
C LEU A 67 -11.51 13.42 27.60
N PHE A 68 -10.82 12.27 27.61
CA PHE A 68 -9.91 11.87 26.55
C PHE A 68 -10.64 11.78 25.21
N TRP A 69 -11.73 11.00 25.16
CA TRP A 69 -12.53 10.80 23.95
C TRP A 69 -13.22 12.08 23.48
N ASN A 70 -13.81 12.84 24.41
CA ASN A 70 -14.43 14.12 24.08
C ASN A 70 -13.42 15.12 23.50
N THR A 71 -12.23 15.22 24.10
CA THR A 71 -11.18 16.12 23.62
C THR A 71 -10.68 15.71 22.24
N TRP A 72 -10.47 14.42 22.01
CA TRP A 72 -10.10 13.91 20.69
C TRP A 72 -11.19 14.22 19.67
N ALA A 73 -12.45 13.88 19.94
CA ALA A 73 -13.57 14.14 19.03
C ALA A 73 -13.69 15.64 18.67
N GLN A 74 -13.56 16.54 19.65
CA GLN A 74 -13.59 17.99 19.39
C GLN A 74 -12.41 18.47 18.53
N ARG A 75 -11.21 17.89 18.69
CA ARG A 75 -10.06 18.18 17.80
C ARG A 75 -10.32 17.68 16.38
N THR A 76 -10.84 16.46 16.23
CA THR A 76 -11.19 15.88 14.92
C THR A 76 -12.27 16.72 14.23
N LEU A 77 -13.31 17.13 14.96
CA LEU A 77 -14.36 18.01 14.44
C LEU A 77 -13.79 19.37 14.00
N LYS A 78 -12.90 19.97 14.80
CA LYS A 78 -12.24 21.22 14.42
C LYS A 78 -11.42 21.06 13.14
N ASN A 79 -10.69 19.94 12.98
CA ASN A 79 -9.95 19.65 11.75
C ASN A 79 -10.88 19.48 10.55
N ALA A 80 -12.01 18.79 10.72
CA ALA A 80 -13.03 18.63 9.68
C ALA A 80 -13.63 19.98 9.24
N LEU A 81 -13.85 20.92 10.17
CA LEU A 81 -14.33 22.26 9.84
C LEU A 81 -13.28 23.11 9.09
N ILE A 82 -11.98 22.86 9.31
CA ILE A 82 -10.91 23.52 8.54
C ILE A 82 -10.88 23.04 7.08
N LEU A 83 -11.24 21.78 6.83
CA LEU A 83 -11.30 21.18 5.49
C LEU A 83 -12.39 21.76 4.57
N GLN A 84 -13.21 22.72 5.05
CA GLN A 84 -14.20 23.42 4.22
C GLN A 84 -13.57 24.23 3.07
N LYS A 85 -12.29 24.61 3.18
CA LYS A 85 -11.56 25.21 2.06
C LYS A 85 -11.00 24.13 1.15
N LEU A 86 -11.77 23.79 0.12
CA LEU A 86 -11.40 22.80 -0.88
C LEU A 86 -10.19 23.26 -1.69
N ASN A 87 -9.20 22.39 -1.86
CA ASN A 87 -8.10 22.64 -2.79
C ASN A 87 -8.60 22.44 -4.23
N GLN A 88 -8.84 23.55 -4.93
CA GLN A 88 -9.30 23.57 -6.33
C GLN A 88 -8.17 23.94 -7.30
N ASN A 89 -6.91 23.82 -6.88
CA ASN A 89 -5.77 24.04 -7.77
C ASN A 89 -5.74 22.98 -8.90
N THR A 90 -4.94 23.23 -9.92
CA THR A 90 -4.54 22.19 -10.87
C THR A 90 -3.45 21.31 -10.25
N ALA A 91 -3.63 19.99 -10.31
CA ALA A 91 -2.62 19.02 -9.94
C ALA A 91 -1.49 19.03 -11.00
N LYS A 92 -0.33 19.53 -10.59
CA LYS A 92 0.92 19.38 -11.34
C LYS A 92 1.35 17.91 -11.34
N ASN A 93 1.30 17.26 -10.18
CA ASN A 93 1.72 15.87 -10.02
C ASN A 93 0.53 14.99 -9.63
N LEU A 94 0.56 13.75 -10.11
CA LEU A 94 -0.41 12.71 -9.79
C LEU A 94 0.33 11.49 -9.26
N ILE A 95 -0.11 10.95 -8.13
CA ILE A 95 0.40 9.68 -7.58
C ILE A 95 -0.78 8.78 -7.26
N LEU A 96 -0.80 7.59 -7.84
CA LEU A 96 -1.72 6.52 -7.48
C LEU A 96 -0.94 5.42 -6.76
N PHE A 97 -1.26 5.22 -5.48
CA PHE A 97 -0.85 4.04 -4.73
C PHE A 97 -1.97 2.99 -4.81
N LEU A 98 -1.62 1.79 -5.26
CA LEU A 98 -2.51 0.66 -5.40
C LEU A 98 -2.02 -0.47 -4.50
N GLY A 99 -2.79 -0.81 -3.48
CA GLY A 99 -2.57 -2.01 -2.69
C GLY A 99 -3.37 -3.15 -3.30
N ASP A 100 -2.71 -4.04 -4.06
CA ASP A 100 -3.37 -5.15 -4.75
C ASP A 100 -3.99 -6.07 -3.68
N GLY A 101 -5.30 -6.32 -3.75
CA GLY A 101 -6.03 -7.07 -2.70
C GLY A 101 -6.20 -6.34 -1.35
N MET A 102 -5.85 -5.05 -1.23
CA MET A 102 -5.86 -4.33 0.04
C MET A 102 -7.24 -3.82 0.45
N GLY A 103 -8.18 -4.73 0.68
CA GLY A 103 -9.53 -4.41 1.15
C GLY A 103 -9.59 -3.79 2.55
N ILE A 104 -10.79 -3.36 2.98
CA ILE A 104 -11.00 -2.72 4.29
C ILE A 104 -10.51 -3.59 5.48
N PRO A 105 -10.72 -4.92 5.49
CA PRO A 105 -10.17 -5.77 6.55
C PRO A 105 -8.63 -5.73 6.58
N THR A 106 -7.98 -5.77 5.42
CA THR A 106 -6.52 -5.69 5.28
C THR A 106 -5.98 -4.36 5.78
N VAL A 107 -6.60 -3.24 5.40
CA VAL A 107 -6.24 -1.89 5.89
C VAL A 107 -6.28 -1.85 7.42
N THR A 108 -7.34 -2.39 8.03
CA THR A 108 -7.49 -2.34 9.49
C THR A 108 -6.49 -3.25 10.20
N ALA A 109 -6.26 -4.46 9.68
CA ALA A 109 -5.27 -5.37 10.25
C ALA A 109 -3.84 -4.82 10.10
N ALA A 110 -3.52 -4.16 8.97
CA ALA A 110 -2.24 -3.49 8.75
C ALA A 110 -2.05 -2.29 9.70
N ARG A 111 -3.10 -1.52 9.98
CA ARG A 111 -3.10 -0.44 10.99
C ARG A 111 -2.69 -0.97 12.36
N ILE A 112 -3.34 -2.04 12.80
CA ILE A 112 -3.03 -2.71 14.08
C ILE A 112 -1.58 -3.18 14.09
N LEU A 113 -1.14 -3.88 13.02
CA LEU A 113 0.23 -4.34 12.89
C LEU A 113 1.24 -3.19 12.97
N LYS A 114 1.02 -2.09 12.24
CA LYS A 114 1.93 -0.93 12.23
C LYS A 114 2.14 -0.35 13.63
N GLY A 115 1.08 -0.22 14.41
CA GLY A 115 1.17 0.23 15.79
C GLY A 115 1.89 -0.76 16.69
N GLN A 116 1.61 -2.06 16.53
CA GLN A 116 2.29 -3.13 17.29
C GLN A 116 3.79 -3.20 16.99
N LEU A 117 4.19 -3.03 15.73
CA LEU A 117 5.60 -2.89 15.32
C LEU A 117 6.26 -1.66 15.97
N SER A 118 5.47 -0.64 16.30
CA SER A 118 5.90 0.57 17.02
C SER A 118 5.76 0.44 18.55
N ARG A 119 5.56 -0.78 19.08
CA ARG A 119 5.37 -1.08 20.52
C ARG A 119 4.15 -0.39 21.15
N GLN A 120 3.13 -0.10 20.35
CA GLN A 120 1.82 0.39 20.78
C GLN A 120 0.80 -0.75 20.78
N SER A 121 -0.45 -0.51 21.23
CA SER A 121 -1.49 -1.55 21.17
C SER A 121 -1.89 -1.87 19.73
N GLY A 122 -1.92 -0.85 18.86
CA GLY A 122 -2.12 -1.03 17.43
C GLY A 122 -3.34 -0.30 16.90
N GLU A 123 -4.49 -0.53 17.51
CA GLU A 123 -5.80 -0.15 16.99
C GLU A 123 -5.98 1.37 16.86
N GLU A 124 -5.33 2.14 17.74
CA GLU A 124 -5.34 3.61 17.76
C GLU A 124 -4.34 4.27 16.81
N THR A 125 -3.39 3.50 16.29
CA THR A 125 -2.37 4.01 15.37
C THR A 125 -3.04 4.46 14.07
N GLN A 126 -2.54 5.53 13.46
CA GLN A 126 -2.97 5.94 12.13
C GLN A 126 -1.95 5.47 11.08
N LEU A 127 -2.45 4.82 10.03
CA LEU A 127 -1.72 4.66 8.79
C LEU A 127 -1.47 6.04 8.15
N GLU A 128 -0.52 6.14 7.23
CA GLU A 128 -0.34 7.35 6.43
C GLU A 128 -1.53 7.61 5.52
N MET A 129 -2.16 6.55 4.99
CA MET A 129 -3.41 6.65 4.23
C MET A 129 -4.60 7.10 5.09
N ASP A 130 -4.64 6.77 6.40
CA ASP A 130 -5.73 7.21 7.31
C ASP A 130 -5.75 8.73 7.53
N LYS A 131 -4.62 9.41 7.27
CA LYS A 131 -4.49 10.86 7.43
C LYS A 131 -5.07 11.64 6.24
N PHE A 132 -5.51 10.96 5.19
CA PHE A 132 -6.05 11.60 3.99
C PHE A 132 -7.46 12.14 4.29
N PRO A 133 -7.76 13.39 3.90
CA PRO A 133 -8.99 14.06 4.30
C PRO A 133 -10.27 13.58 3.59
N PHE A 134 -10.14 12.92 2.43
CA PHE A 134 -11.28 12.46 1.64
C PHE A 134 -11.24 10.95 1.47
N VAL A 135 -12.38 10.32 1.73
CA VAL A 135 -12.57 8.87 1.61
C VAL A 135 -13.84 8.59 0.80
N ALA A 136 -13.73 7.63 -0.13
CA ALA A 136 -14.86 7.06 -0.85
C ALA A 136 -14.79 5.53 -0.84
N LEU A 137 -15.88 4.89 -1.23
CA LEU A 137 -15.94 3.48 -1.58
C LEU A 137 -15.93 3.31 -3.11
N SER A 138 -15.25 2.27 -3.58
CA SER A 138 -15.08 1.92 -4.98
C SER A 138 -15.67 0.53 -5.25
N LYS A 139 -16.64 0.46 -6.16
CA LYS A 139 -17.28 -0.79 -6.61
C LYS A 139 -16.41 -1.50 -7.64
N THR A 140 -15.93 -2.69 -7.30
CA THR A 140 -14.80 -3.37 -7.99
C THR A 140 -15.20 -4.34 -9.08
N TYR A 141 -16.47 -4.76 -9.18
CA TYR A 141 -16.94 -5.75 -10.16
C TYR A 141 -16.42 -5.48 -11.58
N ASN A 142 -15.99 -6.53 -12.28
CA ASN A 142 -15.71 -6.50 -13.73
C ASN A 142 -17.01 -6.65 -14.52
N THR A 143 -16.99 -6.33 -15.81
CA THR A 143 -18.21 -6.37 -16.64
C THR A 143 -18.81 -7.78 -16.78
N ASN A 144 -18.01 -8.81 -16.57
CA ASN A 144 -18.40 -10.22 -16.63
C ASN A 144 -18.24 -10.98 -15.30
N ALA A 145 -17.81 -10.33 -14.20
CA ALA A 145 -17.55 -10.99 -12.93
C ALA A 145 -17.87 -10.08 -11.72
N GLN A 146 -18.61 -10.61 -10.73
CA GLN A 146 -18.94 -9.87 -9.51
C GLN A 146 -17.73 -9.74 -8.58
N VAL A 147 -16.96 -10.83 -8.44
CA VAL A 147 -15.63 -10.82 -7.84
C VAL A 147 -14.64 -10.66 -8.99
N ALA A 148 -13.94 -9.55 -9.01
CA ALA A 148 -13.07 -9.16 -10.11
C ALA A 148 -11.66 -9.78 -9.99
N ASP A 149 -10.90 -9.75 -11.09
CA ASP A 149 -9.46 -9.96 -11.07
C ASP A 149 -8.69 -8.64 -11.22
N SER A 150 -7.38 -8.64 -10.91
CA SER A 150 -6.51 -7.46 -11.04
C SER A 150 -6.45 -6.89 -12.48
N ALA A 151 -6.71 -7.67 -13.54
CA ALA A 151 -6.59 -7.18 -14.92
C ALA A 151 -7.78 -6.29 -15.32
N GLY A 152 -9.01 -6.78 -15.10
CA GLY A 152 -10.21 -6.02 -15.40
C GLY A 152 -10.32 -4.76 -14.53
N THR A 153 -9.92 -4.84 -13.25
CA THR A 153 -9.88 -3.71 -12.32
C THR A 153 -8.81 -2.70 -12.70
N ALA A 154 -7.61 -3.13 -13.08
CA ALA A 154 -6.55 -2.23 -13.54
C ALA A 154 -6.96 -1.43 -14.77
N THR A 155 -7.69 -2.04 -15.69
CA THR A 155 -8.29 -1.31 -16.81
C THR A 155 -9.30 -0.25 -16.32
N ALA A 156 -10.07 -0.54 -15.27
CA ALA A 156 -10.97 0.43 -14.66
C ALA A 156 -10.20 1.61 -14.04
N TYR A 157 -9.32 1.39 -13.07
CA TYR A 157 -8.68 2.49 -12.33
C TYR A 157 -7.49 3.14 -13.05
N LEU A 158 -6.99 2.58 -14.15
CA LEU A 158 -5.95 3.22 -14.97
C LEU A 158 -6.48 3.80 -16.28
N CYS A 159 -7.48 3.19 -16.91
CA CYS A 159 -7.99 3.63 -18.22
C CYS A 159 -9.37 4.29 -18.15
N GLY A 160 -10.06 4.19 -17.00
CA GLY A 160 -11.37 4.80 -16.82
C GLY A 160 -12.52 4.06 -17.50
N VAL A 161 -12.31 2.78 -17.85
CA VAL A 161 -13.29 1.90 -18.49
C VAL A 161 -13.27 0.54 -17.80
N LYS A 162 -14.43 0.03 -17.35
CA LYS A 162 -14.52 -1.33 -16.81
C LYS A 162 -14.36 -2.36 -17.94
N ALA A 163 -13.69 -3.46 -17.63
CA ALA A 163 -13.33 -4.50 -18.59
C ALA A 163 -13.68 -5.89 -18.07
N ASN A 164 -13.44 -6.89 -18.93
CA ASN A 164 -13.63 -8.29 -18.60
C ASN A 164 -12.46 -8.84 -17.78
N GLU A 165 -12.75 -9.82 -16.94
CA GLU A 165 -11.75 -10.56 -16.17
C GLU A 165 -10.63 -11.09 -17.08
N GLY A 166 -9.38 -10.94 -16.65
CA GLY A 166 -8.20 -11.47 -17.34
C GLY A 166 -7.74 -10.66 -18.54
N THR A 167 -8.38 -9.52 -18.84
CA THR A 167 -8.00 -8.62 -19.94
C THR A 167 -7.40 -7.32 -19.43
N VAL A 168 -6.34 -6.80 -20.08
CA VAL A 168 -5.65 -5.58 -19.68
C VAL A 168 -5.72 -4.52 -20.77
N GLY A 169 -6.14 -3.30 -20.41
CA GLY A 169 -6.13 -2.15 -21.31
C GLY A 169 -7.05 -2.28 -22.52
N VAL A 170 -8.04 -3.17 -22.48
CA VAL A 170 -9.05 -3.34 -23.54
C VAL A 170 -10.46 -3.25 -22.95
N SER A 171 -11.42 -2.81 -23.75
CA SER A 171 -12.83 -2.72 -23.34
C SER A 171 -13.46 -4.10 -23.16
N ALA A 172 -14.64 -4.14 -22.54
CA ALA A 172 -15.42 -5.36 -22.35
C ALA A 172 -15.92 -6.02 -23.66
N ALA A 173 -15.73 -5.38 -24.82
CA ALA A 173 -16.00 -6.02 -26.11
C ALA A 173 -14.89 -6.99 -26.53
N ALA A 174 -13.70 -6.91 -25.93
CA ALA A 174 -12.64 -7.87 -26.12
C ALA A 174 -12.93 -9.17 -25.35
N VAL A 175 -12.58 -10.31 -25.94
CA VAL A 175 -12.83 -11.64 -25.38
C VAL A 175 -11.51 -12.24 -24.90
N ARG A 176 -11.48 -12.71 -23.66
CA ARG A 176 -10.27 -13.26 -23.03
C ARG A 176 -9.63 -14.34 -23.91
N SER A 177 -8.32 -14.24 -24.08
CA SER A 177 -7.47 -15.13 -24.89
C SER A 177 -7.81 -15.16 -26.40
N GLN A 178 -8.70 -14.30 -26.92
CA GLN A 178 -9.02 -14.21 -28.35
C GLN A 178 -8.35 -13.00 -28.99
N CYS A 179 -7.13 -13.20 -29.51
CA CYS A 179 -6.28 -12.13 -30.03
C CYS A 179 -6.97 -11.19 -31.04
N ASN A 180 -7.77 -11.77 -31.95
CA ASN A 180 -8.49 -11.04 -32.99
C ASN A 180 -9.54 -10.04 -32.44
N THR A 181 -9.89 -10.11 -31.16
CA THR A 181 -10.81 -9.17 -30.50
C THR A 181 -10.09 -8.00 -29.82
N THR A 182 -8.76 -7.92 -29.91
CA THR A 182 -7.99 -6.80 -29.32
C THR A 182 -8.20 -5.51 -30.12
N GLN A 183 -8.10 -5.59 -31.45
CA GLN A 183 -8.07 -4.42 -32.32
C GLN A 183 -9.41 -3.67 -32.31
N GLY A 184 -9.34 -2.36 -32.06
CA GLY A 184 -10.50 -1.48 -31.94
C GLY A 184 -11.12 -1.43 -30.55
N ASN A 185 -10.64 -2.28 -29.62
CA ASN A 185 -11.10 -2.33 -28.24
C ASN A 185 -10.07 -1.77 -27.25
N GLU A 186 -8.92 -1.28 -27.71
CA GLU A 186 -7.90 -0.69 -26.86
C GLU A 186 -8.43 0.57 -26.15
N VAL A 187 -8.15 0.67 -24.85
CA VAL A 187 -8.48 1.85 -24.04
C VAL A 187 -7.21 2.47 -23.46
N THR A 188 -7.04 3.77 -23.65
CA THR A 188 -5.83 4.49 -23.23
C THR A 188 -5.82 4.76 -21.73
N SER A 189 -4.66 4.61 -21.09
CA SER A 189 -4.47 4.83 -19.66
C SER A 189 -4.18 6.30 -19.29
N ILE A 190 -4.35 6.64 -18.01
CA ILE A 190 -3.91 7.91 -17.44
C ILE A 190 -2.39 8.12 -17.53
N LEU A 191 -1.61 7.04 -17.53
CA LEU A 191 -0.17 7.10 -17.75
C LEU A 191 0.12 7.62 -19.18
N ARG A 192 -0.61 7.11 -20.18
CA ARG A 192 -0.54 7.63 -21.56
C ARG A 192 -1.00 9.08 -21.63
N TRP A 193 -2.14 9.43 -21.01
CA TRP A 193 -2.66 10.81 -20.99
C TRP A 193 -1.68 11.80 -20.38
N ALA A 194 -1.03 11.44 -19.27
CA ALA A 194 -0.03 12.26 -18.62
C ALA A 194 1.20 12.46 -19.52
N LYS A 195 1.67 11.39 -20.17
CA LYS A 195 2.81 11.47 -21.09
C LYS A 195 2.51 12.37 -22.29
N GLU A 196 1.33 12.27 -22.88
CA GLU A 196 0.89 13.11 -24.00
C GLU A 196 0.70 14.58 -23.61
N ALA A 197 0.41 14.84 -22.33
CA ALA A 197 0.38 16.19 -21.77
C ALA A 197 1.77 16.74 -21.40
N GLY A 198 2.85 16.03 -21.74
CA GLY A 198 4.23 16.45 -21.50
C GLY A 198 4.75 16.22 -20.07
N LYS A 199 4.00 15.48 -19.25
CA LYS A 199 4.45 15.06 -17.91
C LYS A 199 5.43 13.89 -18.03
N SER A 200 6.31 13.75 -17.04
CA SER A 200 7.08 12.52 -16.87
C SER A 200 6.20 11.44 -16.25
N VAL A 201 6.48 10.18 -16.53
CA VAL A 201 5.65 9.07 -16.06
C VAL A 201 6.48 7.94 -15.48
N GLY A 202 5.99 7.32 -14.41
CA GLY A 202 6.66 6.19 -13.78
C GLY A 202 5.73 5.10 -13.29
N ILE A 203 6.29 3.89 -13.23
CA ILE A 203 5.68 2.68 -12.68
C ILE A 203 6.65 2.10 -11.66
N VAL A 204 6.17 1.88 -10.44
CA VAL A 204 6.91 1.22 -9.35
C VAL A 204 6.01 0.13 -8.78
N THR A 205 6.53 -1.09 -8.66
CA THR A 205 5.76 -2.21 -8.12
C THR A 205 6.66 -3.23 -7.41
N THR A 206 6.11 -3.97 -6.44
CA THR A 206 6.75 -5.17 -5.87
C THR A 206 6.47 -6.45 -6.68
N THR A 207 5.66 -6.39 -7.75
CA THR A 207 5.46 -7.51 -8.68
C THR A 207 6.41 -7.40 -9.88
N ARG A 208 6.33 -8.37 -10.79
CA ARG A 208 6.89 -8.22 -12.14
C ARG A 208 6.24 -6.99 -12.80
N VAL A 209 7.02 -6.15 -13.50
CA VAL A 209 6.47 -4.96 -14.18
C VAL A 209 5.49 -5.30 -15.32
N ASN A 210 5.40 -6.58 -15.68
CA ASN A 210 4.47 -7.17 -16.64
C ASN A 210 3.20 -7.74 -16.00
N HIS A 211 3.01 -7.60 -14.68
CA HIS A 211 1.81 -8.08 -14.00
C HIS A 211 0.57 -7.28 -14.44
N ALA A 212 -0.63 -7.75 -14.11
CA ALA A 212 -1.88 -7.14 -14.54
C ALA A 212 -1.99 -5.65 -14.19
N THR A 213 -1.77 -5.30 -12.92
CA THR A 213 -1.80 -3.91 -12.42
C THR A 213 -0.88 -2.96 -13.20
N PRO A 214 0.44 -3.18 -13.28
CA PRO A 214 1.33 -2.27 -13.99
C PRO A 214 1.10 -2.32 -15.50
N SER A 215 0.76 -3.50 -16.06
CA SER A 215 0.60 -3.67 -17.50
C SER A 215 -0.59 -2.92 -18.08
N ALA A 216 -1.73 -2.82 -17.39
CA ALA A 216 -2.85 -2.02 -17.89
C ALA A 216 -2.52 -0.52 -18.05
N ALA A 217 -1.42 -0.03 -17.45
CA ALA A 217 -0.94 1.33 -17.66
C ALA A 217 -0.32 1.54 -19.07
N TYR A 218 0.10 0.49 -19.77
CA TYR A 218 0.81 0.60 -21.05
C TYR A 218 0.44 -0.43 -22.11
N ALA A 219 -0.11 -1.59 -21.75
CA ALA A 219 -0.40 -2.70 -22.63
C ALA A 219 -1.89 -2.77 -22.98
N HIS A 220 -2.17 -3.38 -24.12
CA HIS A 220 -3.49 -3.80 -24.57
C HIS A 220 -3.40 -5.29 -24.88
N CYS A 221 -3.98 -6.13 -24.02
CA CYS A 221 -3.86 -7.57 -24.14
C CYS A 221 -5.14 -8.25 -23.65
N VAL A 222 -5.64 -9.20 -24.45
CA VAL A 222 -6.81 -10.02 -24.11
C VAL A 222 -6.49 -11.12 -23.10
N ASP A 223 -5.24 -11.25 -22.67
CA ASP A 223 -4.85 -12.24 -21.67
C ASP A 223 -3.70 -11.71 -20.81
N ARG A 224 -3.95 -11.54 -19.51
CA ARG A 224 -2.96 -11.07 -18.54
C ARG A 224 -1.74 -11.99 -18.42
N ASP A 225 -1.86 -13.26 -18.82
CA ASP A 225 -0.79 -14.24 -18.67
C ASP A 225 0.22 -14.23 -19.84
N TRP A 226 0.01 -13.40 -20.86
CA TRP A 226 0.95 -13.22 -21.99
C TRP A 226 2.13 -12.30 -21.63
N TYR A 227 2.84 -12.65 -20.56
CA TYR A 227 3.97 -11.85 -20.03
C TYR A 227 5.10 -11.70 -21.07
N SER A 228 5.55 -12.82 -21.65
CA SER A 228 6.44 -12.89 -22.82
C SER A 228 5.80 -13.73 -23.93
N ASP A 229 6.44 -13.72 -25.10
CA ASP A 229 6.07 -14.58 -26.24
C ASP A 229 6.15 -16.08 -25.91
N GLY A 230 6.94 -16.46 -24.90
CA GLY A 230 7.05 -17.84 -24.42
C GLY A 230 5.79 -18.37 -23.72
N GLU A 231 4.94 -17.48 -23.19
CA GLU A 231 3.66 -17.82 -22.56
C GLU A 231 2.47 -17.71 -23.50
N MET A 232 2.67 -17.21 -24.72
CA MET A 232 1.59 -16.99 -25.69
C MET A 232 1.26 -18.25 -26.51
N PRO A 233 -0.02 -18.52 -26.82
CA PRO A 233 -0.39 -19.48 -27.86
C PRO A 233 0.19 -19.07 -29.21
N ALA A 234 0.61 -20.06 -30.01
CA ALA A 234 1.20 -19.81 -31.33
C ALA A 234 0.23 -19.06 -32.26
N GLU A 235 -1.06 -19.34 -32.15
CA GLU A 235 -2.13 -18.69 -32.90
C GLU A 235 -2.24 -17.20 -32.57
N ALA A 236 -2.05 -16.82 -31.30
CA ALA A 236 -2.08 -15.42 -30.88
C ALA A 236 -0.89 -14.64 -31.42
N VAL A 237 0.31 -15.24 -31.40
CA VAL A 237 1.53 -14.65 -31.99
C VAL A 237 1.36 -14.49 -33.51
N GLN A 238 0.84 -15.50 -34.21
CA GLN A 238 0.58 -15.45 -35.66
C GLN A 238 -0.49 -14.41 -36.02
N ALA A 239 -1.51 -14.24 -35.18
CA ALA A 239 -2.54 -13.22 -35.32
C ALA A 239 -2.05 -11.78 -35.03
N GLY A 240 -0.78 -11.62 -34.62
CA GLY A 240 -0.14 -10.32 -34.44
C GLY A 240 -0.29 -9.72 -33.04
N CYS A 241 -0.85 -10.44 -32.07
CA CYS A 241 -0.80 -10.00 -30.68
C CYS A 241 0.65 -9.98 -30.18
N LYS A 242 0.91 -9.04 -29.28
CA LYS A 242 2.23 -8.80 -28.71
C LYS A 242 2.19 -9.13 -27.23
N ASP A 243 3.24 -9.76 -26.74
CA ASP A 243 3.44 -10.00 -25.32
C ASP A 243 3.57 -8.69 -24.54
N ILE A 244 3.19 -8.73 -23.26
CA ILE A 244 3.18 -7.57 -22.37
C ILE A 244 4.58 -6.95 -22.23
N ALA A 245 5.63 -7.76 -22.12
CA ALA A 245 7.01 -7.28 -22.01
C ALA A 245 7.45 -6.47 -23.23
N ARG A 246 7.07 -6.90 -24.43
CA ARG A 246 7.29 -6.13 -25.66
C ARG A 246 6.49 -4.82 -25.66
N GLN A 247 5.23 -4.85 -25.24
CA GLN A 247 4.36 -3.67 -25.22
C GLN A 247 4.86 -2.56 -24.27
N LEU A 248 5.54 -2.91 -23.17
CA LEU A 248 6.17 -1.97 -22.22
C LEU A 248 7.05 -0.93 -22.93
N PHE A 249 7.77 -1.34 -23.97
CA PHE A 249 8.67 -0.47 -24.71
C PHE A 249 8.08 0.03 -26.03
N GLU A 250 7.03 -0.58 -26.56
CA GLU A 250 6.48 -0.20 -27.87
C GLU A 250 5.32 0.79 -27.78
N ASN A 251 4.41 0.63 -26.82
CA ASN A 251 3.19 1.44 -26.75
C ASN A 251 3.46 2.82 -26.14
N ILE A 252 4.35 2.88 -25.14
CA ILE A 252 4.80 4.12 -24.50
C ILE A 252 6.33 4.10 -24.44
N PRO A 253 7.01 4.45 -25.55
CA PRO A 253 8.44 4.18 -25.71
C PRO A 253 9.37 4.92 -24.75
N ASN A 254 8.86 5.93 -24.04
CA ASN A 254 9.62 6.84 -23.20
C ASN A 254 9.03 6.92 -21.78
N ILE A 255 8.61 5.80 -21.17
CA ILE A 255 8.32 5.78 -19.72
C ILE A 255 9.62 6.14 -18.98
N ASP A 256 9.58 7.20 -18.16
CA ASP A 256 10.77 7.79 -17.55
C ASP A 256 11.33 6.89 -16.43
N VAL A 257 10.47 6.21 -15.67
CA VAL A 257 10.90 5.31 -14.59
C VAL A 257 10.06 4.02 -14.60
N ILE A 258 10.72 2.87 -14.67
CA ILE A 258 10.11 1.55 -14.53
C ILE A 258 10.90 0.80 -13.46
N MET A 259 10.25 0.42 -12.36
CA MET A 259 10.88 -0.34 -11.28
C MET A 259 9.99 -1.45 -10.77
N GLY A 260 10.55 -2.65 -10.61
CA GLY A 260 9.88 -3.82 -10.09
C GLY A 260 10.67 -5.09 -10.45
N GLY A 261 10.00 -6.22 -10.58
CA GLY A 261 10.61 -7.47 -11.03
C GLY A 261 10.38 -7.73 -12.52
N GLY A 262 10.57 -8.98 -12.95
CA GLY A 262 10.19 -9.46 -14.27
C GLY A 262 11.34 -9.62 -15.25
N ARG A 263 12.60 -9.73 -14.78
CA ARG A 263 13.78 -9.87 -15.68
C ARG A 263 13.59 -11.02 -16.68
N LYS A 264 13.04 -12.16 -16.25
CA LYS A 264 12.98 -13.36 -17.10
C LYS A 264 12.15 -13.18 -18.38
N TYR A 265 11.24 -12.21 -18.42
CA TYR A 265 10.40 -11.92 -19.60
C TYR A 265 11.10 -11.04 -20.64
N MET A 266 12.25 -10.46 -20.27
CA MET A 266 13.02 -9.55 -21.11
C MET A 266 14.14 -10.25 -21.89
N PHE A 267 14.54 -11.46 -21.47
CA PHE A 267 15.72 -12.15 -22.00
C PHE A 267 15.39 -13.41 -22.80
N PRO A 268 16.22 -13.76 -23.80
CA PRO A 268 16.11 -15.00 -24.57
C PRO A 268 16.02 -16.25 -23.71
N LYS A 269 15.31 -17.25 -24.22
CA LYS A 269 15.20 -18.56 -23.60
C LYS A 269 16.57 -19.17 -23.33
N ASN A 270 16.73 -19.72 -22.13
CA ASN A 270 17.98 -20.30 -21.59
C ASN A 270 19.10 -19.31 -21.24
N GLN A 271 18.89 -18.00 -21.37
CA GLN A 271 19.80 -17.03 -20.79
C GLN A 271 19.69 -17.08 -19.26
N SER A 272 20.83 -17.29 -18.58
CA SER A 272 20.87 -17.32 -17.12
C SER A 272 20.53 -15.96 -16.53
N ASP A 273 19.78 -15.95 -15.43
CA ASP A 273 19.59 -14.73 -14.64
C ASP A 273 20.90 -14.30 -13.99
N VAL A 274 21.04 -12.98 -13.79
CA VAL A 274 22.25 -12.34 -13.24
C VAL A 274 22.43 -12.62 -11.74
N GLU A 275 21.35 -12.76 -10.98
CA GLU A 275 21.36 -12.97 -9.54
C GLU A 275 21.30 -14.44 -9.15
N TYR A 276 20.63 -15.25 -9.97
CA TYR A 276 20.47 -16.70 -9.78
C TYR A 276 21.17 -17.51 -10.88
N PRO A 277 22.52 -17.45 -10.98
CA PRO A 277 23.25 -18.07 -12.08
C PRO A 277 23.10 -19.60 -12.07
N GLY A 278 22.70 -20.16 -13.22
CA GLY A 278 22.54 -21.61 -13.40
C GLY A 278 21.21 -22.20 -12.91
N GLU A 279 20.36 -21.41 -12.25
CA GLU A 279 19.03 -21.85 -11.82
C GLU A 279 18.00 -21.77 -12.96
N LYS A 280 17.73 -22.90 -13.62
CA LYS A 280 16.85 -22.97 -14.82
C LYS A 280 15.48 -22.32 -14.65
N LYS A 281 14.90 -22.33 -13.45
CA LYS A 281 13.58 -21.73 -13.17
C LYS A 281 13.57 -20.21 -13.31
N HIS A 282 14.74 -19.57 -13.27
CA HIS A 282 14.94 -18.13 -13.39
C HIS A 282 15.45 -17.70 -14.77
N PHE A 283 15.68 -18.64 -15.69
CA PHE A 283 16.17 -18.31 -17.02
C PHE A 283 15.19 -17.47 -17.81
N GLY A 284 15.71 -16.72 -18.78
CA GLY A 284 14.92 -16.01 -19.77
C GLY A 284 13.87 -16.92 -20.43
N THR A 285 12.75 -16.33 -20.82
CA THR A 285 11.55 -17.03 -21.30
C THR A 285 11.28 -16.81 -22.79
N ARG A 286 11.87 -15.76 -23.39
CA ARG A 286 11.56 -15.35 -24.76
C ARG A 286 12.00 -16.35 -25.81
N ILE A 287 11.08 -16.82 -26.65
CA ILE A 287 11.36 -17.81 -27.71
C ILE A 287 11.71 -17.15 -29.05
N ASP A 288 11.43 -15.85 -29.20
CA ASP A 288 11.80 -15.01 -30.33
C ASP A 288 13.28 -14.59 -30.36
N ARG A 289 14.06 -15.01 -29.35
CA ARG A 289 15.50 -14.73 -29.18
C ARG A 289 15.84 -13.25 -28.97
N ARG A 290 14.87 -12.39 -28.63
CA ARG A 290 15.11 -10.97 -28.37
C ARG A 290 15.62 -10.74 -26.96
N ASN A 291 16.43 -9.69 -26.81
CA ASN A 291 16.84 -9.14 -25.53
C ASN A 291 16.25 -7.72 -25.40
N LEU A 292 15.11 -7.61 -24.74
CA LEU A 292 14.38 -6.35 -24.66
C LEU A 292 15.10 -5.29 -23.82
N VAL A 293 15.91 -5.69 -22.83
CA VAL A 293 16.76 -4.75 -22.07
C VAL A 293 17.82 -4.14 -22.98
N GLU A 294 18.46 -4.94 -23.82
CA GLU A 294 19.43 -4.44 -24.80
C GLU A 294 18.78 -3.54 -25.85
N GLU A 295 17.60 -3.90 -26.34
CA GLU A 295 16.82 -3.04 -27.25
C GLU A 295 16.46 -1.69 -26.60
N TRP A 296 16.06 -1.70 -25.32
CA TRP A 296 15.80 -0.48 -24.55
C TRP A 296 17.06 0.37 -24.38
N ASN A 297 18.18 -0.23 -23.97
CA ASN A 297 19.48 0.44 -23.83
C ASN A 297 19.91 1.09 -25.17
N ASN A 298 19.79 0.35 -26.27
CA ASN A 298 20.14 0.84 -27.62
C ASN A 298 19.27 2.03 -28.04
N ARG A 299 17.97 2.02 -27.71
CA ARG A 299 17.07 3.14 -27.95
C ARG A 299 17.44 4.37 -27.11
N MET A 300 17.90 4.15 -25.88
CA MET A 300 18.22 5.21 -24.94
C MET A 300 19.67 5.72 -24.99
N LYS A 301 20.51 5.22 -25.91
CA LYS A 301 21.96 5.49 -25.99
C LYS A 301 22.40 6.96 -25.94
N ASN A 302 21.52 7.89 -26.34
CA ASN A 302 21.79 9.34 -26.38
C ASN A 302 21.11 10.09 -25.21
N LYS A 303 20.68 9.38 -24.17
CA LYS A 303 20.02 9.89 -22.97
C LYS A 303 20.78 9.41 -21.74
N ASN A 304 20.59 10.08 -20.60
CA ASN A 304 21.13 9.59 -19.33
C ASN A 304 20.23 8.46 -18.81
N ALA A 305 20.31 7.30 -19.44
CA ALA A 305 19.47 6.14 -19.15
C ALA A 305 20.25 5.02 -18.47
N TYR A 306 19.64 4.38 -17.49
CA TYR A 306 20.28 3.34 -16.69
C TYR A 306 19.38 2.12 -16.56
N TYR A 307 19.93 0.95 -16.87
CA TYR A 307 19.37 -0.33 -16.43
C TYR A 307 20.09 -0.75 -15.15
N VAL A 308 19.33 -1.08 -14.10
CA VAL A 308 19.85 -1.59 -12.84
C VAL A 308 19.07 -2.84 -12.44
N TRP A 309 19.73 -3.75 -11.72
CA TRP A 309 19.07 -4.98 -11.27
C TRP A 309 19.19 -5.23 -9.77
N ASN A 310 19.94 -4.40 -9.04
CA ASN A 310 20.05 -4.50 -7.58
C ASN A 310 19.97 -3.13 -6.91
N LYS A 311 19.73 -3.17 -5.60
CA LYS A 311 19.64 -2.02 -4.69
C LYS A 311 20.90 -1.16 -4.71
N LYS A 312 22.08 -1.76 -4.69
CA LYS A 312 23.35 -1.03 -4.65
C LYS A 312 23.51 -0.15 -5.89
N GLU A 313 23.23 -0.69 -7.07
CA GLU A 313 23.22 0.06 -8.33
C GLU A 313 22.18 1.18 -8.28
N LEU A 314 20.93 0.86 -7.90
CA LEU A 314 19.85 1.84 -7.77
C LEU A 314 20.24 3.03 -6.89
N LEU A 315 20.76 2.76 -5.69
CA LEU A 315 21.12 3.80 -4.71
C LEU A 315 22.44 4.51 -5.03
N SER A 316 23.25 3.96 -5.94
CA SER A 316 24.48 4.62 -6.42
C SER A 316 24.21 5.68 -7.49
N LEU A 317 23.03 5.66 -8.12
CA LEU A 317 22.65 6.66 -9.11
C LEU A 317 22.56 8.04 -8.47
N ASN A 318 22.87 9.09 -9.24
CA ASN A 318 22.47 10.45 -8.93
C ASN A 318 21.12 10.73 -9.61
N PRO A 319 19.97 10.68 -8.92
CA PRO A 319 18.67 10.78 -9.56
C PRO A 319 18.46 12.12 -10.31
N ASN A 320 19.21 13.16 -9.91
CA ASN A 320 19.13 14.47 -10.55
C ASN A 320 19.65 14.45 -12.00
N SER A 321 20.53 13.52 -12.36
CA SER A 321 21.08 13.40 -13.72
C SER A 321 20.45 12.29 -14.56
N VAL A 322 19.63 11.41 -13.97
CA VAL A 322 19.00 10.27 -14.66
C VAL A 322 17.76 10.73 -15.43
N ASP A 323 17.73 10.55 -16.75
CA ASP A 323 16.55 10.85 -17.58
C ASP A 323 15.59 9.66 -17.64
N TYR A 324 16.13 8.44 -17.73
CA TYR A 324 15.36 7.21 -17.83
C TYR A 324 15.94 6.12 -16.93
N LEU A 325 15.08 5.38 -16.24
CA LEU A 325 15.49 4.28 -15.35
C LEU A 325 14.66 3.03 -15.61
N LEU A 326 15.33 1.91 -15.86
CA LEU A 326 14.74 0.57 -15.87
C LEU A 326 15.39 -0.25 -14.74
N GLY A 327 14.70 -0.40 -13.62
CA GLY A 327 15.12 -1.21 -12.49
C GLY A 327 14.37 -2.54 -12.43
N LEU A 328 15.02 -3.66 -12.72
CA LEU A 328 14.40 -4.99 -12.66
C LEU A 328 15.11 -5.87 -11.62
N PHE A 329 14.52 -5.97 -10.44
CA PHE A 329 15.18 -6.49 -9.23
C PHE A 329 15.04 -7.99 -9.02
N GLU A 330 14.10 -8.66 -9.69
CA GLU A 330 13.96 -10.12 -9.63
C GLU A 330 13.59 -10.73 -10.99
N PRO A 331 13.81 -12.04 -11.21
CA PRO A 331 13.34 -12.75 -12.41
C PRO A 331 11.82 -12.68 -12.57
N GLY A 332 11.09 -12.80 -11.46
CA GLY A 332 9.62 -12.73 -11.40
C GLY A 332 9.16 -11.55 -10.54
N ASP A 333 8.41 -11.83 -9.49
CA ASP A 333 7.98 -10.82 -8.50
C ASP A 333 9.09 -10.61 -7.44
N LEU A 334 9.17 -9.43 -6.80
CA LEU A 334 10.15 -9.20 -5.72
C LEU A 334 9.88 -10.16 -4.54
N PRO A 335 10.85 -10.45 -3.66
CA PRO A 335 10.56 -11.18 -2.42
C PRO A 335 9.60 -10.34 -1.54
N TYR A 336 8.84 -11.00 -0.66
CA TYR A 336 8.06 -10.30 0.36
C TYR A 336 8.99 -9.46 1.25
N ASP A 337 8.57 -8.28 1.69
CA ASP A 337 9.38 -7.34 2.49
C ASP A 337 9.93 -7.99 3.76
N LEU A 338 9.15 -8.87 4.40
CA LEU A 338 9.55 -9.60 5.59
C LEU A 338 10.70 -10.61 5.35
N GLU A 339 10.87 -11.04 4.10
CA GLU A 339 11.89 -12.01 3.65
C GLU A 339 12.91 -11.38 2.68
N ARG A 340 12.80 -10.06 2.43
CA ARG A 340 13.61 -9.34 1.45
C ARG A 340 15.09 -9.33 1.82
N ASN A 341 15.95 -9.55 0.83
CA ASN A 341 17.39 -9.35 1.03
C ASN A 341 17.70 -7.85 1.02
N ASN A 342 17.99 -7.29 2.20
CA ASN A 342 18.25 -5.86 2.35
C ASN A 342 19.50 -5.35 1.62
N GLU A 343 20.38 -6.23 1.13
CA GLU A 343 21.58 -5.88 0.38
C GLU A 343 21.32 -5.80 -1.14
N THR A 344 20.53 -6.73 -1.69
CA THR A 344 20.29 -6.85 -3.14
C THR A 344 18.97 -6.23 -3.58
N ASP A 345 17.93 -6.26 -2.74
CA ASP A 345 16.57 -5.84 -3.09
C ASP A 345 16.18 -4.51 -2.45
N PRO A 346 15.81 -3.49 -3.24
CA PRO A 346 15.28 -2.25 -2.70
C PRO A 346 13.89 -2.47 -2.10
N SER A 347 13.57 -1.76 -1.03
CA SER A 347 12.20 -1.72 -0.51
C SER A 347 11.30 -0.90 -1.45
N LEU A 348 9.98 -1.06 -1.33
CA LEU A 348 9.03 -0.22 -2.07
C LEU A 348 9.24 1.27 -1.77
N THR A 349 9.51 1.62 -0.51
CA THR A 349 9.85 2.99 -0.10
C THR A 349 11.09 3.52 -0.82
N GLU A 350 12.17 2.72 -0.92
CA GLU A 350 13.41 3.11 -1.61
C GLU A 350 13.18 3.31 -3.12
N MET A 351 12.40 2.44 -3.76
CA MET A 351 12.02 2.60 -5.17
C MET A 351 11.20 3.88 -5.38
N VAL A 352 10.20 4.15 -4.54
CA VAL A 352 9.38 5.37 -4.63
C VAL A 352 10.23 6.64 -4.45
N GLU A 353 11.18 6.63 -3.53
CA GLU A 353 12.09 7.75 -3.33
C GLU A 353 12.88 8.09 -4.60
N VAL A 354 13.50 7.09 -5.22
CA VAL A 354 14.27 7.29 -6.46
C VAL A 354 13.36 7.74 -7.61
N ALA A 355 12.19 7.12 -7.76
CA ALA A 355 11.22 7.49 -8.79
C ALA A 355 10.82 8.97 -8.69
N ILE A 356 10.41 9.43 -7.50
CA ILE A 356 9.99 10.82 -7.30
C ILE A 356 11.16 11.78 -7.56
N LYS A 357 12.39 11.45 -7.14
CA LYS A 357 13.56 12.30 -7.40
C LYS A 357 13.85 12.47 -8.90
N ILE A 358 13.66 11.42 -9.71
CA ILE A 358 13.82 11.50 -11.17
C ILE A 358 12.66 12.28 -11.80
N LEU A 359 11.41 11.91 -11.48
CA LEU A 359 10.21 12.42 -12.13
C LEU A 359 9.95 13.90 -11.83
N LYS A 360 10.24 14.36 -10.60
CA LYS A 360 9.97 15.75 -10.18
C LYS A 360 10.78 16.80 -10.93
N LYS A 361 11.80 16.39 -11.67
CA LYS A 361 12.62 17.29 -12.51
C LYS A 361 11.82 17.92 -13.64
N ASN A 362 10.76 17.24 -14.10
CA ASN A 362 9.94 17.76 -15.18
C ASN A 362 9.06 18.94 -14.69
N PRO A 363 9.22 20.15 -15.25
CA PRO A 363 8.43 21.31 -14.83
C PRO A 363 6.93 21.15 -15.09
N SER A 364 6.53 20.33 -16.05
CA SER A 364 5.13 19.96 -16.34
C SER A 364 4.52 19.03 -15.28
N GLY A 365 5.36 18.49 -14.37
CA GLY A 365 4.98 17.53 -13.35
C GLY A 365 5.05 16.08 -13.83
N PHE A 366 4.46 15.18 -13.05
CA PHE A 366 4.53 13.74 -13.31
C PHE A 366 3.27 12.97 -12.96
N TYR A 367 3.13 11.77 -13.53
CA TYR A 367 2.24 10.71 -13.04
C TYR A 367 3.09 9.54 -12.53
N LEU A 368 2.78 9.03 -11.35
CA LEU A 368 3.46 7.87 -10.77
C LEU A 368 2.42 6.85 -10.30
N LEU A 369 2.49 5.65 -10.88
CA LEU A 369 1.82 4.46 -10.35
C LEU A 369 2.78 3.77 -9.37
N VAL A 370 2.32 3.53 -8.14
CA VAL A 370 3.02 2.73 -7.12
C VAL A 370 2.12 1.59 -6.69
N GLU A 371 2.62 0.37 -6.73
CA GLU A 371 1.86 -0.82 -6.37
C GLU A 371 2.53 -1.61 -5.23
N GLY A 372 1.79 -1.81 -4.14
CA GLY A 372 2.10 -2.82 -3.13
C GLY A 372 1.50 -4.17 -3.56
N GLY A 373 2.03 -4.74 -4.65
CA GLY A 373 1.34 -5.82 -5.37
C GLY A 373 1.46 -7.19 -4.73
N ARG A 374 2.37 -7.38 -3.76
CA ARG A 374 2.49 -8.64 -3.02
C ARG A 374 1.58 -8.74 -1.80
N ILE A 375 0.78 -7.71 -1.51
CA ILE A 375 -0.30 -7.82 -0.51
C ILE A 375 -1.26 -8.95 -0.94
N ASP A 376 -1.73 -8.91 -2.19
CA ASP A 376 -2.57 -9.93 -2.83
C ASP A 376 -1.95 -11.34 -2.79
N HIS A 377 -0.69 -11.47 -3.23
CA HIS A 377 0.00 -12.76 -3.20
C HIS A 377 0.06 -13.38 -1.79
N GLY A 378 0.27 -12.55 -0.76
CA GLY A 378 0.28 -13.00 0.62
C GLY A 378 -1.09 -13.54 1.06
N HIS A 379 -2.18 -12.90 0.62
CA HIS A 379 -3.53 -13.35 0.89
C HIS A 379 -3.88 -14.63 0.13
N HIS A 380 -3.59 -14.70 -1.16
CA HIS A 380 -3.75 -15.90 -1.97
C HIS A 380 -3.06 -17.14 -1.36
N GLU A 381 -1.87 -16.97 -0.81
CA GLU A 381 -1.12 -18.05 -0.15
C GLU A 381 -1.66 -18.43 1.24
N GLY A 382 -2.67 -17.70 1.75
CA GLY A 382 -3.20 -17.81 3.12
C GLY A 382 -2.25 -17.24 4.20
N LYS A 383 -1.19 -16.54 3.79
CA LYS A 383 -0.10 -16.05 4.64
C LYS A 383 -0.33 -14.60 5.02
N ALA A 384 -1.28 -14.38 5.92
CA ALA A 384 -1.65 -13.03 6.35
C ALA A 384 -0.47 -12.22 6.90
N LYS A 385 0.53 -12.85 7.51
CA LYS A 385 1.73 -12.15 7.99
C LYS A 385 2.53 -11.52 6.86
N GLN A 386 2.67 -12.20 5.72
CA GLN A 386 3.30 -11.61 4.53
C GLN A 386 2.45 -10.45 3.98
N ALA A 387 1.14 -10.69 3.78
CA ALA A 387 0.23 -9.67 3.23
C ALA A 387 0.20 -8.38 4.06
N LEU A 388 0.12 -8.49 5.39
CA LEU A 388 0.05 -7.32 6.26
C LEU A 388 1.40 -6.58 6.36
N HIS A 389 2.54 -7.29 6.26
CA HIS A 389 3.84 -6.63 6.20
C HIS A 389 4.05 -5.86 4.89
N GLU A 390 3.59 -6.41 3.75
CA GLU A 390 3.55 -5.68 2.48
C GLU A 390 2.68 -4.42 2.57
N ALA A 391 1.50 -4.52 3.19
CA ALA A 391 0.61 -3.38 3.37
C ALA A 391 1.23 -2.28 4.25
N VAL A 392 1.97 -2.67 5.29
CA VAL A 392 2.72 -1.72 6.13
C VAL A 392 3.87 -1.08 5.34
N GLU A 393 4.58 -1.81 4.49
CA GLU A 393 5.64 -1.23 3.65
C GLU A 393 5.08 -0.26 2.60
N MET A 394 3.94 -0.58 1.98
CA MET A 394 3.24 0.37 1.11
C MET A 394 2.82 1.64 1.86
N ASP A 395 2.32 1.51 3.09
CA ASP A 395 1.96 2.67 3.92
C ASP A 395 3.18 3.55 4.28
N ARG A 396 4.36 2.95 4.49
CA ARG A 396 5.62 3.70 4.63
C ARG A 396 5.96 4.46 3.35
N ALA A 397 5.81 3.84 2.18
CA ALA A 397 6.04 4.47 0.90
C ALA A 397 5.07 5.65 0.65
N ILE A 398 3.80 5.53 1.06
CA ILE A 398 2.82 6.63 1.03
C ILE A 398 3.27 7.81 1.89
N GLY A 399 3.72 7.55 3.11
CA GLY A 399 4.28 8.56 4.01
C GLY A 399 5.49 9.25 3.38
N HIS A 400 6.42 8.47 2.85
CA HIS A 400 7.65 8.97 2.24
C HIS A 400 7.36 9.87 1.02
N ALA A 401 6.48 9.45 0.11
CA ALA A 401 6.06 10.29 -1.01
C ALA A 401 5.40 11.60 -0.55
N GLY A 402 4.64 11.57 0.55
CA GLY A 402 4.04 12.75 1.16
C GLY A 402 5.06 13.76 1.69
N LEU A 403 6.25 13.32 2.11
CA LEU A 403 7.35 14.21 2.52
C LEU A 403 8.08 14.85 1.33
N MET A 404 7.96 14.24 0.14
CA MET A 404 8.68 14.65 -1.07
C MET A 404 7.84 15.51 -2.03
N THR A 405 6.55 15.65 -1.76
CA THR A 405 5.57 16.32 -2.63
C THR A 405 4.72 17.32 -1.85
N SER A 406 4.14 18.29 -2.57
CA SER A 406 3.33 19.34 -1.96
C SER A 406 1.85 19.03 -2.10
N ILE A 407 1.11 19.11 -1.00
CA ILE A 407 -0.36 18.97 -1.01
C ILE A 407 -1.06 20.05 -1.84
N TYR A 408 -0.36 21.13 -2.22
CA TYR A 408 -0.93 22.22 -3.00
C TYR A 408 -0.91 21.97 -4.51
N ASP A 409 -0.03 21.10 -4.99
CA ASP A 409 0.15 20.82 -6.43
C ASP A 409 0.18 19.33 -6.78
N THR A 410 0.12 18.44 -5.78
CA THR A 410 0.18 16.99 -5.97
C THR A 410 -1.10 16.34 -5.47
N MET A 411 -1.83 15.70 -6.38
CA MET A 411 -2.95 14.83 -6.01
C MET A 411 -2.39 13.43 -5.74
N THR A 412 -2.67 12.90 -4.56
CA THR A 412 -2.33 11.52 -4.19
C THR A 412 -3.61 10.76 -3.90
N VAL A 413 -3.77 9.62 -4.56
CA VAL A 413 -4.86 8.67 -4.34
C VAL A 413 -4.24 7.37 -3.84
N VAL A 414 -4.83 6.77 -2.80
CA VAL A 414 -4.52 5.43 -2.33
C VAL A 414 -5.79 4.60 -2.48
N THR A 415 -5.71 3.42 -3.07
CA THR A 415 -6.85 2.52 -3.19
C THR A 415 -6.40 1.07 -3.30
N ALA A 416 -7.36 0.17 -3.48
CA ALA A 416 -7.15 -1.21 -3.86
C ALA A 416 -7.90 -1.49 -5.17
N ASP A 417 -7.50 -2.54 -5.85
CA ASP A 417 -8.16 -3.03 -7.04
C ASP A 417 -9.35 -3.95 -6.69
N HIS A 418 -9.20 -4.79 -5.67
CA HIS A 418 -10.22 -5.62 -5.04
C HIS A 418 -9.84 -5.93 -3.58
N SER A 419 -10.63 -6.77 -2.92
CA SER A 419 -10.36 -7.27 -1.57
C SER A 419 -9.95 -8.75 -1.61
N HIS A 420 -10.00 -9.42 -0.47
CA HIS A 420 -9.87 -10.86 -0.27
C HIS A 420 -10.99 -11.39 0.63
N MET A 421 -11.14 -12.70 0.70
CA MET A 421 -11.95 -13.38 1.72
C MET A 421 -11.25 -13.40 3.10
N PHE A 422 -10.39 -12.42 3.36
CA PHE A 422 -9.63 -12.20 4.58
C PHE A 422 -10.50 -11.54 5.66
N ASN A 423 -10.49 -12.13 6.86
CA ASN A 423 -11.21 -11.59 8.00
C ASN A 423 -10.33 -11.64 9.26
N PHE A 424 -10.56 -10.72 10.19
CA PHE A 424 -10.04 -10.82 11.56
C PHE A 424 -11.17 -10.59 12.57
N GLY A 425 -11.29 -11.47 13.57
CA GLY A 425 -12.40 -11.47 14.52
C GLY A 425 -12.07 -12.18 15.83
N GLY A 426 -13.09 -12.79 16.46
CA GLY A 426 -12.91 -13.61 17.65
C GLY A 426 -12.82 -12.85 18.97
N TYR A 427 -13.25 -11.58 19.04
CA TYR A 427 -13.29 -10.77 20.27
C TYR A 427 -11.94 -10.68 21.02
N THR A 428 -10.85 -10.52 20.26
CA THR A 428 -9.52 -10.37 20.85
C THR A 428 -9.41 -9.12 21.73
N PRO A 429 -8.70 -9.20 22.87
CA PRO A 429 -8.49 -8.03 23.72
C PRO A 429 -7.64 -6.97 23.01
N ARG A 430 -7.77 -5.71 23.43
CA ARG A 430 -6.95 -4.59 22.94
C ARG A 430 -5.46 -4.90 23.10
N GLY A 431 -4.66 -4.60 22.07
CA GLY A 431 -3.22 -4.89 22.07
C GLY A 431 -2.87 -6.36 21.89
N ASN A 432 -3.84 -7.24 21.60
CA ASN A 432 -3.56 -8.59 21.16
C ASN A 432 -2.85 -8.53 19.81
N THR A 433 -1.77 -9.30 19.65
CA THR A 433 -1.12 -9.42 18.34
C THR A 433 -2.15 -9.76 17.27
N ILE A 434 -2.11 -9.07 16.13
CA ILE A 434 -3.08 -9.30 15.04
C ILE A 434 -3.06 -10.76 14.52
N PHE A 435 -1.94 -11.46 14.70
CA PHE A 435 -1.76 -12.88 14.37
C PHE A 435 -2.16 -13.84 15.50
N GLY A 436 -2.58 -13.30 16.64
CA GLY A 436 -2.83 -14.04 17.86
C GLY A 436 -4.11 -14.87 17.83
N LEU A 437 -4.30 -15.64 18.90
CA LEU A 437 -5.51 -16.42 19.11
C LEU A 437 -6.66 -15.55 19.64
N ALA A 438 -7.88 -15.94 19.30
CA ALA A 438 -9.06 -15.52 20.05
C ALA A 438 -8.93 -15.98 21.52
N PRO A 439 -9.47 -15.22 22.50
CA PRO A 439 -9.36 -15.56 23.91
C PRO A 439 -10.25 -16.74 24.32
N MET A 440 -11.19 -17.13 23.47
CA MET A 440 -12.11 -18.25 23.69
C MET A 440 -11.76 -19.44 22.80
N LEU A 441 -12.07 -20.65 23.29
CA LEU A 441 -12.10 -21.85 22.46
C LEU A 441 -13.39 -21.84 21.63
N SER A 442 -13.39 -22.57 20.51
CA SER A 442 -14.66 -22.90 19.84
C SER A 442 -15.55 -23.67 20.83
N ASP A 443 -16.79 -23.23 20.97
CA ASP A 443 -17.82 -23.89 21.77
C ASP A 443 -18.27 -25.23 21.19
N VAL A 444 -17.97 -25.48 19.90
CA VAL A 444 -18.30 -26.73 19.20
C VAL A 444 -17.22 -27.79 19.35
N ASP A 445 -15.97 -27.48 18.95
CA ASP A 445 -14.89 -28.48 18.89
C ASP A 445 -13.85 -28.34 20.02
N GLN A 446 -14.04 -27.36 20.91
CA GLN A 446 -13.19 -27.09 22.08
C GLN A 446 -11.71 -26.83 21.71
N LYS A 447 -11.43 -26.40 20.47
CA LYS A 447 -10.08 -26.03 20.03
C LYS A 447 -9.94 -24.52 19.86
N PRO A 448 -8.75 -23.95 20.08
CA PRO A 448 -8.48 -22.54 19.82
C PRO A 448 -8.54 -22.23 18.33
N PHE A 449 -8.63 -20.95 18.00
CA PHE A 449 -8.58 -20.43 16.64
C PHE A 449 -7.90 -19.07 16.63
N THR A 450 -7.26 -18.74 15.51
CA THR A 450 -6.62 -17.44 15.29
C THR A 450 -7.66 -16.34 15.09
N ALA A 451 -7.29 -15.12 15.44
CA ALA A 451 -8.11 -13.94 15.14
C ALA A 451 -8.35 -13.82 13.64
N ILE A 452 -7.29 -14.05 12.85
CA ILE A 452 -7.32 -14.08 11.39
C ILE A 452 -7.83 -15.42 10.88
N LEU A 453 -8.75 -15.37 9.92
CA LEU A 453 -9.25 -16.51 9.15
C LEU A 453 -9.51 -16.09 7.70
N TYR A 454 -9.57 -17.07 6.80
CA TYR A 454 -10.01 -16.86 5.42
C TYR A 454 -11.30 -17.62 5.10
N GLY A 455 -12.10 -17.13 4.16
CA GLY A 455 -13.26 -17.86 3.66
C GLY A 455 -12.88 -19.15 2.94
N ASN A 456 -11.84 -19.12 2.12
CA ASN A 456 -11.31 -20.26 1.38
C ASN A 456 -9.78 -20.18 1.27
N GLY A 457 -9.14 -21.14 0.62
CA GLY A 457 -7.69 -21.09 0.37
C GLY A 457 -6.89 -22.24 0.98
N PRO A 458 -5.55 -22.16 0.92
CA PRO A 458 -4.66 -23.29 1.20
C PRO A 458 -4.44 -23.58 2.68
N GLY A 459 -5.01 -22.77 3.58
CA GLY A 459 -4.97 -23.00 5.03
C GLY A 459 -6.00 -24.00 5.55
N PHE A 460 -6.92 -24.49 4.71
CA PHE A 460 -7.85 -25.56 5.09
C PHE A 460 -7.08 -26.84 5.41
N LYS A 461 -7.28 -27.38 6.62
CA LYS A 461 -6.64 -28.63 7.03
C LYS A 461 -7.50 -29.43 7.98
N VAL A 462 -7.61 -30.73 7.68
CA VAL A 462 -8.31 -31.73 8.50
C VAL A 462 -7.29 -32.78 8.94
N VAL A 463 -7.20 -33.00 10.26
CA VAL A 463 -6.31 -33.99 10.88
C VAL A 463 -7.19 -35.02 11.59
N ASN A 464 -7.10 -36.29 11.17
CA ASN A 464 -7.92 -37.39 11.71
C ASN A 464 -9.43 -37.09 11.68
N GLY A 465 -9.93 -36.49 10.60
CA GLY A 465 -11.34 -36.14 10.43
C GLY A 465 -11.80 -34.92 11.24
N LEU A 466 -10.91 -34.21 11.92
CA LEU A 466 -11.23 -33.03 12.73
C LEU A 466 -10.42 -31.79 12.29
N ARG A 467 -10.91 -30.59 12.64
CA ARG A 467 -10.16 -29.34 12.46
C ARG A 467 -8.79 -29.40 13.15
N GLU A 468 -7.74 -28.90 12.51
CA GLU A 468 -6.42 -28.84 13.10
C GLU A 468 -6.40 -27.96 14.37
N ASN A 469 -5.71 -28.42 15.42
CA ASN A 469 -5.56 -27.68 16.66
C ASN A 469 -4.40 -26.67 16.53
N VAL A 470 -4.71 -25.38 16.40
CA VAL A 470 -3.69 -24.34 16.20
C VAL A 470 -2.70 -24.19 17.36
N SER A 471 -3.01 -24.69 18.57
CA SER A 471 -2.04 -24.70 19.68
C SER A 471 -0.83 -25.61 19.46
N THR A 472 -0.89 -26.53 18.49
CA THR A 472 0.25 -27.39 18.14
C THR A 472 1.10 -26.81 17.00
N LEU A 473 0.77 -25.61 16.53
CA LEU A 473 1.43 -24.94 15.41
C LEU A 473 2.14 -23.68 15.90
N ASP A 474 3.21 -23.30 15.20
CA ASP A 474 3.76 -21.96 15.34
C ASP A 474 2.98 -20.99 14.44
N TYR A 475 1.81 -20.55 14.91
CA TYR A 475 0.97 -19.62 14.15
C TYR A 475 1.56 -18.20 14.04
N GLU A 476 2.70 -17.93 14.70
CA GLU A 476 3.43 -16.66 14.62
C GLU A 476 4.54 -16.70 13.54
N GLU A 477 4.84 -17.86 12.95
CA GLU A 477 5.85 -17.98 11.90
C GLU A 477 5.43 -17.21 10.62
N ASN A 478 6.42 -16.75 9.84
CA ASN A 478 6.18 -15.89 8.67
C ASN A 478 5.27 -16.53 7.61
N ASN A 479 5.33 -17.85 7.47
CA ASN A 479 4.64 -18.61 6.44
C ASN A 479 3.45 -19.42 6.95
N TYR A 480 2.98 -19.15 8.18
CA TYR A 480 1.76 -19.76 8.69
C TYR A 480 0.58 -19.45 7.77
N LYS A 481 -0.14 -20.50 7.37
CA LYS A 481 -1.37 -20.38 6.58
C LYS A 481 -2.56 -20.38 7.52
N ALA A 482 -3.23 -19.24 7.64
CA ALA A 482 -4.40 -19.12 8.50
C ALA A 482 -5.52 -20.04 8.01
N GLN A 483 -6.26 -20.64 8.95
CA GLN A 483 -7.31 -21.61 8.63
C GLN A 483 -8.37 -20.99 7.71
N SER A 484 -8.89 -21.82 6.79
CA SER A 484 -9.97 -21.44 5.87
C SER A 484 -11.11 -22.45 5.88
N ALA A 485 -12.30 -22.05 5.41
CA ALA A 485 -13.49 -22.91 5.42
C ALA A 485 -13.56 -23.84 4.19
N VAL A 486 -13.09 -23.40 3.02
CA VAL A 486 -13.09 -24.18 1.76
C VAL A 486 -11.65 -24.38 1.25
N PRO A 487 -11.22 -25.62 0.96
CA PRO A 487 -9.87 -25.88 0.46
C PRO A 487 -9.70 -25.42 -0.98
N LEU A 488 -8.70 -24.58 -1.22
CA LEU A 488 -8.22 -24.20 -2.56
C LEU A 488 -6.70 -24.12 -2.56
N SER A 489 -6.06 -24.23 -3.72
CA SER A 489 -4.61 -24.04 -3.85
C SER A 489 -4.18 -22.58 -3.63
N MET A 490 -5.07 -21.65 -3.96
CA MET A 490 -4.96 -20.21 -3.74
C MET A 490 -6.30 -19.74 -3.16
N GLU A 491 -6.26 -18.87 -2.16
CA GLU A 491 -7.44 -18.15 -1.67
C GLU A 491 -8.00 -17.23 -2.78
N THR A 492 -9.28 -16.88 -2.74
CA THR A 492 -9.92 -16.04 -3.75
C THR A 492 -10.02 -14.58 -3.33
N HIS A 493 -10.01 -13.65 -4.29
CA HIS A 493 -10.38 -12.26 -4.04
C HIS A 493 -11.77 -12.11 -3.37
N GLY A 494 -11.97 -10.96 -2.74
CA GLY A 494 -13.22 -10.47 -2.18
C GLY A 494 -13.88 -9.46 -3.13
N GLY A 495 -15.19 -9.58 -3.31
CA GLY A 495 -15.98 -8.76 -4.24
C GLY A 495 -16.66 -7.54 -3.61
N GLU A 496 -16.38 -7.25 -2.33
CA GLU A 496 -16.91 -6.06 -1.67
C GLU A 496 -16.20 -4.78 -2.12
N ASP A 497 -16.83 -3.64 -1.83
CA ASP A 497 -16.27 -2.33 -2.11
C ASP A 497 -14.94 -2.11 -1.35
N VAL A 498 -14.00 -1.44 -2.01
CA VAL A 498 -12.72 -1.06 -1.43
C VAL A 498 -12.64 0.44 -1.17
N ALA A 499 -11.77 0.86 -0.26
CA ALA A 499 -11.61 2.27 0.07
C ALA A 499 -10.77 3.02 -1.00
N VAL A 500 -11.10 4.29 -1.19
CA VAL A 500 -10.30 5.28 -1.92
C VAL A 500 -9.98 6.41 -0.96
N PHE A 501 -8.70 6.63 -0.66
CA PHE A 501 -8.22 7.73 0.16
C PHE A 501 -7.58 8.78 -0.75
N ALA A 502 -7.96 10.06 -0.61
CA ALA A 502 -7.47 11.11 -1.49
C ALA A 502 -7.03 12.38 -0.74
N LYS A 503 -5.93 12.98 -1.19
CA LYS A 503 -5.46 14.31 -0.76
C LYS A 503 -4.89 15.10 -1.93
N GLY A 504 -4.83 16.42 -1.76
CA GLY A 504 -4.29 17.34 -2.76
C GLY A 504 -5.37 18.01 -3.61
N PRO A 505 -4.99 18.61 -4.76
CA PRO A 505 -5.92 19.32 -5.61
C PRO A 505 -7.05 18.41 -6.13
N MET A 506 -8.28 18.90 -6.08
CA MET A 506 -9.51 18.21 -6.48
C MET A 506 -9.82 16.88 -5.75
N ALA A 507 -9.05 16.51 -4.72
CA ALA A 507 -9.26 15.25 -3.98
C ALA A 507 -10.65 15.12 -3.34
N HIS A 508 -11.32 16.24 -3.07
CA HIS A 508 -12.68 16.30 -2.52
C HIS A 508 -13.75 15.71 -3.45
N LEU A 509 -13.44 15.49 -4.73
CA LEU A 509 -14.33 14.84 -5.69
C LEU A 509 -14.44 13.33 -5.45
N LEU A 510 -13.51 12.72 -4.69
CA LEU A 510 -13.57 11.31 -4.29
C LEU A 510 -14.31 11.20 -2.96
N HIS A 511 -15.64 11.18 -3.01
CA HIS A 511 -16.51 11.09 -1.83
C HIS A 511 -17.74 10.19 -2.06
N GLY A 512 -18.22 9.49 -1.04
CA GLY A 512 -19.38 8.62 -1.17
C GLY A 512 -19.03 7.28 -1.82
N VAL A 513 -19.82 6.81 -2.79
CA VAL A 513 -19.65 5.49 -3.42
C VAL A 513 -19.60 5.64 -4.93
N HIS A 514 -18.54 5.15 -5.57
CA HIS A 514 -18.30 5.31 -7.00
C HIS A 514 -18.01 3.98 -7.69
N GLU A 515 -18.18 3.96 -9.01
CA GLU A 515 -17.55 2.92 -9.82
C GLU A 515 -16.03 3.09 -9.80
N GLN A 516 -15.29 1.99 -9.78
CA GLN A 516 -13.82 2.03 -9.74
C GLN A 516 -13.20 2.81 -10.91
N ASN A 517 -13.86 2.80 -12.07
CA ASN A 517 -13.39 3.53 -13.25
C ASN A 517 -13.47 5.06 -13.10
N TYR A 518 -14.10 5.58 -12.04
CA TYR A 518 -14.15 7.02 -11.74
C TYR A 518 -12.79 7.59 -11.31
N ILE A 519 -11.94 6.77 -10.68
CA ILE A 519 -10.65 7.20 -10.12
C ILE A 519 -9.76 7.93 -11.16
N PRO A 520 -9.45 7.34 -12.32
CA PRO A 520 -8.58 7.99 -13.30
C PRO A 520 -9.26 9.20 -13.96
N HIS A 521 -10.60 9.25 -14.03
CA HIS A 521 -11.31 10.43 -14.53
C HIS A 521 -11.13 11.63 -13.60
N VAL A 522 -11.23 11.43 -12.28
CA VAL A 522 -10.97 12.51 -11.31
C VAL A 522 -9.51 12.94 -11.35
N MET A 523 -8.58 11.99 -11.38
CA MET A 523 -7.15 12.31 -11.46
C MET A 523 -6.81 13.06 -12.76
N ALA A 524 -7.40 12.66 -13.89
CA ALA A 524 -7.21 13.33 -15.17
C ALA A 524 -7.83 14.74 -15.18
N TYR A 525 -9.00 14.91 -14.57
CA TYR A 525 -9.64 16.21 -14.38
C TYR A 525 -8.78 17.15 -13.53
N ALA A 526 -8.26 16.66 -12.39
CA ALA A 526 -7.40 17.43 -11.50
C ALA A 526 -6.15 17.97 -12.21
N ALA A 527 -5.58 17.20 -13.13
CA ALA A 527 -4.35 17.54 -13.85
C ALA A 527 -4.57 18.10 -15.26
N CYS A 528 -5.81 18.27 -15.71
CA CYS A 528 -6.17 18.79 -17.03
C CYS A 528 -5.53 17.96 -18.17
N ILE A 529 -5.64 16.63 -18.06
CA ILE A 529 -5.08 15.68 -19.04
C ILE A 529 -6.18 14.80 -19.65
N GLY A 530 -5.85 14.08 -20.71
CA GLY A 530 -6.79 13.18 -21.40
C GLY A 530 -7.97 13.95 -21.98
N GLN A 531 -9.20 13.50 -21.69
CA GLN A 531 -10.42 14.16 -22.15
C GLN A 531 -10.71 15.51 -21.45
N ASN A 532 -9.99 15.83 -20.38
CA ASN A 532 -10.23 17.02 -19.55
C ASN A 532 -9.22 18.16 -19.80
N ARG A 533 -8.51 18.16 -20.94
CA ARG A 533 -7.45 19.16 -21.22
C ARG A 533 -7.92 20.60 -21.18
N ASP A 534 -9.14 20.86 -21.68
CA ASP A 534 -9.66 22.21 -21.81
C ASP A 534 -10.27 22.76 -20.50
N HIS A 535 -10.52 21.89 -19.51
CA HIS A 535 -11.15 22.27 -18.24
C HIS A 535 -10.40 23.40 -17.52
N CYS A 536 -9.07 23.41 -17.62
CA CYS A 536 -8.21 24.37 -16.96
C CYS A 536 -7.79 25.54 -17.85
N MET A 537 -8.19 25.54 -19.13
CA MET A 537 -7.92 26.65 -20.05
C MET A 537 -8.94 27.79 -19.88
N SER A 538 -10.12 27.53 -19.33
CA SER A 538 -11.17 28.54 -19.15
C SER A 538 -10.94 29.51 -17.97
N SER A 539 -9.97 29.26 -17.08
CA SER A 539 -9.71 30.10 -15.91
C SER A 539 -8.66 31.19 -16.14
N SER A 540 -7.95 31.18 -17.28
CA SER A 540 -6.91 32.17 -17.63
C SER A 540 -7.40 33.32 -18.52
N GLY A 541 -8.70 33.39 -18.85
CA GLY A 541 -9.27 34.40 -19.76
C GLY A 541 -10.38 35.31 -19.20
N ALA A 542 -10.82 35.13 -17.95
CA ALA A 542 -11.98 35.83 -17.40
C ALA A 542 -11.66 36.87 -16.29
N SER A 543 -10.46 37.45 -16.31
CA SER A 543 -10.08 38.52 -15.39
C SER A 543 -9.34 39.66 -16.09
N SER A 544 -9.94 40.18 -17.18
CA SER A 544 -9.63 41.54 -17.67
C SER A 544 -10.70 42.07 -18.62
N LEU A 545 -11.92 42.31 -18.12
CA LEU A 545 -12.76 43.37 -18.68
C LEU A 545 -13.10 44.31 -17.53
N SER A 546 -12.16 45.22 -17.29
CA SER A 546 -12.40 46.47 -16.59
C SER A 546 -13.67 47.10 -17.16
N ALA A 547 -14.64 47.39 -16.27
CA ALA A 547 -15.77 48.23 -16.59
C ALA A 547 -15.26 49.66 -16.86
N ALA A 548 -14.84 49.91 -18.10
CA ALA A 548 -14.65 51.26 -18.61
C ALA A 548 -16.04 51.84 -18.91
N LEU A 549 -16.59 52.57 -17.95
CA LEU A 549 -17.70 53.50 -18.18
C LEU A 549 -17.24 54.58 -19.18
N PRO A 550 -17.88 54.74 -20.35
CA PRO A 550 -17.72 55.95 -21.12
C PRO A 550 -18.73 56.97 -20.62
N SER A 551 -18.24 57.92 -19.84
CA SER A 551 -18.85 59.24 -19.73
C SER A 551 -18.76 59.94 -21.09
N LEU A 552 -19.86 60.12 -21.81
CA LEU A 552 -20.13 61.33 -22.59
C LEU A 552 -21.58 61.38 -23.11
N THR A 553 -22.19 62.56 -22.92
CA THR A 553 -23.21 63.21 -23.76
C THR A 553 -24.63 62.64 -23.83
N ALA A 554 -25.53 63.25 -23.05
CA ALA A 554 -26.89 63.56 -23.50
C ALA A 554 -27.29 64.96 -22.98
N LEU A 555 -26.86 65.99 -23.71
CA LEU A 555 -27.45 67.33 -23.67
C LEU A 555 -28.36 67.44 -24.90
N LEU A 556 -29.54 68.06 -24.70
CA LEU A 556 -30.52 68.50 -25.70
C LEU A 556 -31.52 67.44 -26.21
N THR A 557 -32.70 67.42 -25.59
CA THR A 557 -33.96 67.67 -26.30
C THR A 557 -35.01 68.15 -25.29
N LEU A 558 -35.06 69.47 -25.12
CA LEU A 558 -36.30 70.17 -24.80
C LEU A 558 -37.25 69.96 -25.98
N ILE A 559 -38.50 69.54 -25.72
CA ILE A 559 -39.75 70.02 -26.34
C ILE A 559 -40.90 69.05 -26.04
N ARG A 560 -41.86 69.55 -25.23
CA ARG A 560 -43.32 69.33 -25.27
C ARG A 560 -43.83 67.94 -24.86
N LEU A 561 -45.02 67.73 -24.27
CA LEU A 561 -46.15 68.51 -23.75
C LEU A 561 -47.08 67.40 -23.21
N PHE A 562 -47.75 67.61 -22.07
CA PHE A 562 -49.01 66.95 -21.64
C PHE A 562 -49.13 65.41 -21.76
N CYS A 563 -49.04 64.70 -20.63
CA CYS A 563 -50.20 64.13 -19.93
C CYS A 563 -49.78 63.53 -18.59
#